data_AF-A0A934STV4-F1
#
_entry.id   AF-A0A934STV4-F1
#
_cell.length_a   1.000
_cell.length_b   1.000
_cell.length_c   1.000
_cell.angle_alpha   90.00
_cell.angle_beta   90.00
_cell.angle_gamma   90.00
#
_symmetry.space_group_name_H-M   'P 1'
#
loop_
_entity.id
_entity.type
_entity.pdbx_description
1 polymer ?
#
loop_
_entity_poly.entity_id
_entity_poly.type
_entity_poly.pdbx_seq_one_letter_code
_entity_poly.pdbx_strand_id
1 'polypeptide(L)'
;MPVTSISTCVPRASPILRANHTRTEQEPAPVTRLYLASTSPARLATLRAAGIEPVVLPSHVDEDAAVAAASPLTPVDMVQLLARLKAEAVLGPSVDGFVLGGDSAFELDGIVYGKPHLPEVARERWLLQRGRTGHLHSGHWLIDHRGGILHGAVGAVATAAVSFADDISDDEIDAYVATEEPLLVAGAFTIDSLGAPFIRSVDGDPHAVVGLSLATLRSLFLDFDVAWPTLWNLSGL
;
A
#
# COMPACT_ATOMS: atom_id res chain seq x y z
N MET A 1 -41.46 -69.59 -30.04
CA MET A 1 -40.65 -69.52 -28.80
C MET A 1 -39.48 -70.48 -29.00
N PRO A 2 -38.25 -69.98 -29.18
CA PRO A 2 -37.43 -69.45 -28.10
C PRO A 2 -36.73 -68.11 -28.42
N VAL A 3 -36.14 -67.52 -27.39
CA VAL A 3 -35.43 -66.23 -27.38
C VAL A 3 -33.97 -66.47 -27.75
N THR A 4 -33.48 -65.81 -28.80
CA THR A 4 -32.07 -65.85 -29.23
C THR A 4 -31.29 -64.77 -28.48
N SER A 5 -30.32 -65.18 -27.65
CA SER A 5 -29.43 -64.31 -26.89
C SER A 5 -28.38 -63.67 -27.82
N ILE A 6 -28.37 -62.35 -27.93
CA ILE A 6 -27.32 -61.59 -28.63
C ILE A 6 -26.21 -61.29 -27.63
N SER A 7 -25.07 -61.95 -27.81
CA SER A 7 -23.83 -61.68 -27.06
C SER A 7 -23.12 -60.49 -27.70
N THR A 8 -23.15 -59.33 -27.05
CA THR A 8 -22.39 -58.14 -27.48
C THR A 8 -20.94 -58.25 -27.02
N CYS A 9 -20.03 -58.19 -27.99
CA CYS A 9 -18.59 -58.17 -27.81
C CYS A 9 -18.17 -56.76 -27.34
N VAL A 10 -17.57 -56.66 -26.15
CA VAL A 10 -16.99 -55.41 -25.63
C VAL A 10 -15.57 -55.24 -26.21
N PRO A 11 -15.22 -54.09 -26.83
CA PRO A 11 -13.86 -53.88 -27.31
C PRO A 11 -12.90 -53.60 -26.13
N ARG A 12 -11.73 -54.25 -26.16
CA ARG A 12 -10.62 -54.00 -25.21
C ARG A 12 -10.07 -52.58 -25.40
N ALA A 13 -10.02 -51.81 -24.32
CA ALA A 13 -9.35 -50.51 -24.28
C ALA A 13 -7.82 -50.69 -24.38
N SER A 14 -7.19 -49.94 -25.27
CA SER A 14 -5.73 -49.81 -25.37
C SER A 14 -5.15 -49.11 -24.13
N PRO A 15 -3.96 -49.48 -23.64
CA PRO A 15 -3.33 -48.80 -22.52
C PRO A 15 -2.88 -47.40 -22.95
N ILE A 16 -3.42 -46.38 -22.28
CA ILE A 16 -2.97 -45.00 -22.40
C ILE A 16 -1.58 -44.91 -21.76
N LEU A 17 -0.55 -44.71 -22.59
CA LEU A 17 0.80 -44.41 -22.16
C LEU A 17 0.78 -43.06 -21.43
N ARG A 18 0.85 -43.06 -20.09
CA ARG A 18 1.06 -41.84 -19.31
C ARG A 18 2.49 -41.37 -19.53
N ALA A 19 2.65 -40.29 -20.28
CA ALA A 19 3.90 -39.56 -20.32
C ALA A 19 4.20 -39.03 -18.91
N ASN A 20 5.26 -39.53 -18.30
CA ASN A 20 5.83 -38.91 -17.11
C ASN A 20 6.39 -37.55 -17.52
N HIS A 21 5.60 -36.49 -17.35
CA HIS A 21 6.15 -35.14 -17.27
C HIS A 21 6.94 -35.07 -15.96
N THR A 22 8.24 -35.35 -16.04
CA THR A 22 9.22 -34.83 -15.10
C THR A 22 8.98 -33.33 -15.00
N ARG A 23 8.44 -32.90 -13.86
CA ARG A 23 8.37 -31.50 -13.46
C ARG A 23 9.82 -31.03 -13.40
N THR A 24 10.29 -30.36 -14.45
CA THR A 24 11.53 -29.60 -14.39
C THR A 24 11.40 -28.68 -13.19
N GLU A 25 12.37 -28.76 -12.27
CA GLU A 25 12.55 -27.74 -11.25
C GLU A 25 12.69 -26.41 -12.00
N GLN A 26 11.60 -25.65 -12.06
CA GLN A 26 11.63 -24.30 -12.59
C GLN A 26 12.53 -23.52 -11.65
N GLU A 27 13.67 -23.07 -12.19
CA GLU A 27 14.49 -22.03 -11.59
C GLU A 27 13.53 -20.95 -11.06
N PRO A 28 13.64 -20.53 -9.77
CA PRO A 28 12.72 -19.55 -9.23
C PRO A 28 12.74 -18.34 -10.15
N ALA A 29 11.56 -17.89 -10.58
CA ALA A 29 11.44 -16.73 -11.43
C ALA A 29 12.22 -15.56 -10.79
N PRO A 30 12.96 -14.76 -11.59
CA PRO A 30 13.76 -13.67 -11.04
C PRO A 30 12.87 -12.77 -10.19
N VAL A 31 13.25 -12.61 -8.92
CA VAL A 31 12.53 -11.81 -7.95
C VAL A 31 12.48 -10.38 -8.45
N THR A 32 11.28 -9.82 -8.57
CA THR A 32 11.09 -8.44 -8.98
C THR A 32 11.56 -7.53 -7.85
N ARG A 33 12.59 -6.72 -8.10
CA ARG A 33 13.14 -5.80 -7.10
C ARG A 33 12.26 -4.55 -6.99
N LEU A 34 11.90 -4.22 -5.75
CA LEU A 34 11.19 -2.99 -5.39
C LEU A 34 12.09 -2.08 -4.55
N TYR A 35 12.18 -0.82 -4.92
CA TYR A 35 12.80 0.25 -4.16
C TYR A 35 11.69 1.10 -3.53
N LEU A 36 11.79 1.38 -2.23
CA LEU A 36 10.84 2.23 -1.51
C LEU A 36 11.44 3.62 -1.33
N ALA A 37 10.92 4.59 -2.06
CA ALA A 37 11.27 6.01 -1.97
C ALA A 37 10.58 6.69 -0.77
N SER A 38 10.79 6.16 0.43
CA SER A 38 10.09 6.63 1.64
C SER A 38 10.90 6.40 2.91
N THR A 39 10.75 7.32 3.86
CA THR A 39 11.25 7.17 5.24
C THR A 39 10.16 6.68 6.21
N SER A 40 8.94 6.41 5.72
CA SER A 40 7.81 6.00 6.57
C SER A 40 8.00 4.57 7.12
N PRO A 41 8.07 4.39 8.45
CA PRO A 41 8.12 3.06 9.05
C PRO A 41 6.88 2.23 8.73
N ALA A 42 5.70 2.87 8.68
CA ALA A 42 4.43 2.23 8.38
C ALA A 42 4.42 1.61 6.97
N ARG A 43 4.88 2.34 5.95
CA ARG A 43 4.93 1.80 4.56
C ARG A 43 5.88 0.61 4.45
N LEU A 44 7.02 0.67 5.12
CA LEU A 44 7.98 -0.43 5.16
C LEU A 44 7.38 -1.66 5.86
N ALA A 45 6.72 -1.45 7.01
CA ALA A 45 6.04 -2.52 7.74
C ALA A 45 4.92 -3.16 6.91
N THR A 46 4.10 -2.36 6.22
CA THR A 46 3.03 -2.85 5.34
C THR A 46 3.57 -3.71 4.19
N LEU A 47 4.67 -3.31 3.55
CA LEU A 47 5.31 -4.12 2.50
C LEU A 47 5.86 -5.45 3.06
N ARG A 48 6.54 -5.41 4.22
CA ARG A 48 7.09 -6.60 4.86
C ARG A 48 6.00 -7.58 5.28
N ALA A 49 4.91 -7.09 5.86
CA ALA A 49 3.74 -7.90 6.19
C ALA A 49 3.11 -8.55 4.94
N ALA A 50 3.27 -7.94 3.75
CA ALA A 50 2.85 -8.49 2.47
C ALA A 50 3.90 -9.39 1.79
N GLY A 51 5.00 -9.70 2.48
CA GLY A 51 6.08 -10.57 2.00
C GLY A 51 7.13 -9.92 1.12
N ILE A 52 7.19 -8.60 1.11
CA ILE A 52 8.10 -7.81 0.29
C ILE A 52 9.11 -7.10 1.19
N GLU A 53 10.39 -7.42 1.03
CA GLU A 53 11.52 -6.66 1.54
C GLU A 53 12.00 -5.71 0.44
N PRO A 54 11.63 -4.42 0.48
CA PRO A 54 12.09 -3.44 -0.48
C PRO A 54 13.52 -2.97 -0.16
N VAL A 55 14.21 -2.43 -1.16
CA VAL A 55 15.41 -1.61 -0.94
C VAL A 55 14.96 -0.20 -0.57
N VAL A 56 15.21 0.23 0.66
CA VAL A 56 14.80 1.57 1.12
C VAL A 56 15.75 2.64 0.60
N LEU A 57 15.21 3.64 -0.10
CA LEU A 57 15.93 4.82 -0.58
C LEU A 57 15.20 6.08 -0.10
N PRO A 58 15.66 6.77 0.95
CA PRO A 58 15.05 8.02 1.39
C PRO A 58 15.06 9.09 0.29
N SER A 59 13.90 9.69 0.00
CA SER A 59 13.80 10.89 -0.85
C SER A 59 14.01 12.16 -0.02
N HIS A 60 14.64 13.19 -0.59
CA HIS A 60 14.87 14.50 0.05
C HIS A 60 14.09 15.64 -0.62
N VAL A 61 12.84 15.36 -1.03
CA VAL A 61 11.96 16.37 -1.65
C VAL A 61 11.57 17.43 -0.62
N ASP A 62 11.66 18.70 -1.02
CA ASP A 62 11.06 19.82 -0.28
C ASP A 62 9.56 19.86 -0.59
N GLU A 63 8.77 19.25 0.31
CA GLU A 63 7.33 19.06 0.11
C GLU A 63 6.56 20.38 0.10
N ASP A 64 6.92 21.30 1.00
CA ASP A 64 6.26 22.60 1.13
C ASP A 64 6.49 23.46 -0.13
N ALA A 65 7.73 23.50 -0.63
CA ALA A 65 8.04 24.22 -1.87
C ALA A 65 7.30 23.63 -3.09
N ALA A 66 7.21 22.29 -3.16
CA ALA A 66 6.51 21.61 -4.25
C ALA A 66 5.01 21.90 -4.25
N VAL A 67 4.37 21.85 -3.08
CA VAL A 67 2.93 22.16 -2.93
C VAL A 67 2.67 23.63 -3.23
N ALA A 68 3.51 24.54 -2.76
CA ALA A 68 3.37 25.97 -3.04
C ALA A 68 3.47 26.28 -4.54
N ALA A 69 4.38 25.61 -5.27
CA ALA A 69 4.57 25.82 -6.70
C ALA A 69 3.41 25.29 -7.58
N ALA A 70 2.64 24.33 -7.09
CA ALA A 70 1.55 23.68 -7.82
C ALA A 70 0.14 24.09 -7.32
N SER A 71 0.06 24.95 -6.31
CA SER A 71 -1.21 25.38 -5.70
C SER A 71 -2.09 26.21 -6.65
N PRO A 72 -3.44 26.14 -6.51
CA PRO A 72 -4.18 25.36 -5.53
C PRO A 72 -4.29 23.87 -5.93
N LEU A 73 -4.18 22.97 -4.95
CA LEU A 73 -4.35 21.53 -5.12
C LEU A 73 -5.47 21.00 -4.24
N THR A 74 -6.19 20.00 -4.73
CA THR A 74 -7.02 19.16 -3.86
C THR A 74 -6.11 18.26 -3.01
N PRO A 75 -6.57 17.72 -1.87
CA PRO A 75 -5.77 16.79 -1.07
C PRO A 75 -5.34 15.54 -1.85
N VAL A 76 -6.20 15.06 -2.76
CA VAL A 76 -5.91 13.95 -3.68
C VAL A 76 -4.78 14.31 -4.64
N ASP A 77 -4.85 15.49 -5.29
CA ASP A 77 -3.80 15.93 -6.21
C ASP A 77 -2.46 16.16 -5.49
N MET A 78 -2.52 16.66 -4.26
CA MET A 78 -1.35 16.91 -3.42
C MET A 78 -0.60 15.60 -3.11
N VAL A 79 -1.28 14.57 -2.58
CA VAL A 79 -0.61 13.30 -2.25
C VAL A 79 -0.10 12.60 -3.52
N GLN A 80 -0.80 12.73 -4.64
CA GLN A 80 -0.35 12.18 -5.92
C GLN A 80 0.91 12.87 -6.43
N LEU A 81 0.95 14.21 -6.37
CA LEU A 81 2.12 15.01 -6.73
C LEU A 81 3.32 14.64 -5.86
N LEU A 82 3.15 14.59 -4.54
CA LEU A 82 4.24 14.29 -3.61
C LEU A 82 4.74 12.85 -3.74
N ALA A 83 3.84 11.87 -3.93
CA ALA A 83 4.22 10.49 -4.20
C ALA A 83 5.10 10.39 -5.46
N ARG A 84 4.71 11.10 -6.53
CA ARG A 84 5.48 11.18 -7.78
C ARG A 84 6.87 11.78 -7.57
N LEU A 85 6.94 12.97 -6.97
CA LEU A 85 8.21 13.66 -6.75
C LEU A 85 9.17 12.83 -5.88
N LYS A 86 8.65 12.14 -4.86
CA LYS A 86 9.45 11.26 -4.00
C LYS A 86 10.05 10.08 -4.78
N ALA A 87 9.26 9.44 -5.64
CA ALA A 87 9.73 8.36 -6.51
C ALA A 87 10.80 8.83 -7.53
N GLU A 88 10.55 9.97 -8.19
CA GLU A 88 11.45 10.54 -9.19
C GLU A 88 12.78 10.99 -8.57
N ALA A 89 12.76 11.51 -7.34
CA ALA A 89 13.94 12.06 -6.66
C ALA A 89 15.04 11.03 -6.34
N VAL A 90 14.69 9.74 -6.28
CA VAL A 90 15.66 8.67 -5.97
C VAL A 90 16.16 7.93 -7.20
N LEU A 91 15.72 8.32 -8.41
CA LEU A 91 16.19 7.73 -9.65
C LEU A 91 17.68 8.01 -9.85
N GLY A 92 18.40 7.00 -10.35
CA GLY A 92 19.80 7.12 -10.68
C GLY A 92 20.36 5.85 -11.31
N PRO A 93 21.62 5.89 -11.80
CA PRO A 93 22.21 4.76 -12.53
C PRO A 93 22.33 3.46 -11.74
N SER A 94 22.29 3.52 -10.41
CA SER A 94 22.37 2.35 -9.51
C SER A 94 21.02 1.70 -9.19
N VAL A 95 19.91 2.29 -9.64
CA VAL A 95 18.57 1.76 -9.42
C VAL A 95 18.20 0.82 -10.57
N ASP A 96 17.96 -0.45 -10.26
CA ASP A 96 17.55 -1.47 -11.23
C ASP A 96 16.37 -2.26 -10.67
N GLY A 97 15.16 -1.84 -11.04
CA GLY A 97 13.92 -2.40 -10.54
C GLY A 97 12.78 -1.39 -10.58
N PHE A 98 11.73 -1.66 -9.80
CA PHE A 98 10.63 -0.73 -9.63
C PHE A 98 10.92 0.25 -8.50
N VAL A 99 10.53 1.52 -8.66
CA VAL A 99 10.62 2.54 -7.61
C VAL A 99 9.22 2.97 -7.20
N LEU A 100 8.93 2.87 -5.91
CA LEU A 100 7.65 3.25 -5.31
C LEU A 100 7.84 4.49 -4.44
N GLY A 101 7.21 5.59 -4.85
CA GLY A 101 6.96 6.74 -3.99
C GLY A 101 5.56 6.69 -3.40
N GLY A 102 5.41 7.27 -2.22
CA GLY A 102 4.12 7.36 -1.55
C GLY A 102 4.02 8.58 -0.68
N ASP A 103 2.82 9.14 -0.62
CA ASP A 103 2.45 10.23 0.26
C ASP A 103 1.04 10.03 0.83
N SER A 104 0.75 10.64 1.99
CA SER A 104 -0.54 10.45 2.65
C SER A 104 -0.96 11.70 3.42
N ALA A 105 -2.24 12.04 3.33
CA ALA A 105 -2.83 13.19 3.99
C ALA A 105 -4.22 12.83 4.55
N PHE A 106 -4.48 13.28 5.79
CA PHE A 106 -5.81 13.19 6.37
C PHE A 106 -6.58 14.49 6.14
N GLU A 107 -7.81 14.39 5.66
CA GLU A 107 -8.73 15.49 5.39
C GLU A 107 -9.95 15.40 6.31
N LEU A 108 -10.31 16.52 6.94
CA LEU A 108 -11.56 16.67 7.69
C LEU A 108 -12.19 18.02 7.32
N ASP A 109 -13.44 18.00 6.85
CA ASP A 109 -14.19 19.17 6.35
C ASP A 109 -13.41 20.02 5.32
N GLY A 110 -12.71 19.39 4.37
CA GLY A 110 -11.93 20.12 3.37
C GLY A 110 -10.59 20.66 3.86
N ILE A 111 -10.19 20.39 5.11
CA ILE A 111 -8.92 20.84 5.69
C ILE A 111 -7.98 19.65 5.84
N VAL A 112 -6.75 19.80 5.33
CA VAL A 112 -5.70 18.79 5.45
C VAL A 112 -4.97 18.92 6.79
N TYR A 113 -4.81 17.80 7.48
CA TYR A 113 -4.04 17.67 8.70
C TYR A 113 -2.83 16.75 8.46
N GLY A 114 -1.66 17.36 8.34
CA GLY A 114 -0.38 16.66 8.28
C GLY A 114 0.03 16.06 9.63
N LYS A 115 1.32 15.95 9.91
CA LYS A 115 1.82 15.53 11.23
C LYS A 115 1.70 16.69 12.22
N PRO A 116 1.24 16.48 13.47
CA PRO A 116 1.07 17.58 14.41
C PRO A 116 2.39 18.04 15.03
N HIS A 117 3.38 17.14 15.17
CA HIS A 117 4.70 17.35 15.78
C HIS A 117 4.72 17.77 17.26
N LEU A 118 3.68 18.46 17.73
CA LEU A 118 3.56 18.99 19.07
C LEU A 118 2.34 18.39 19.79
N PRO A 119 2.45 18.01 21.08
CA PRO A 119 1.35 17.43 21.85
C PRO A 119 0.07 18.27 21.86
N GLU A 120 0.18 19.59 22.01
CA GLU A 120 -0.95 20.51 22.03
C GLU A 120 -1.73 20.51 20.71
N VAL A 121 -1.02 20.42 19.57
CA VAL A 121 -1.62 20.33 18.23
C VAL A 121 -2.27 18.97 18.03
N ALA A 122 -1.66 17.89 18.54
CA ALA A 122 -2.26 16.56 18.48
C ALA A 122 -3.57 16.50 19.29
N ARG A 123 -3.57 17.06 20.52
CA ARG A 123 -4.75 17.15 21.38
C ARG A 123 -5.87 17.97 20.72
N GLU A 124 -5.56 19.14 20.18
CA GLU A 124 -6.53 19.98 19.46
C GLU A 124 -7.19 19.20 18.33
N ARG A 125 -6.40 18.49 17.53
CA ARG A 125 -6.91 17.67 16.43
C ARG A 125 -7.77 16.51 16.90
N TRP A 126 -7.43 15.85 18.00
CA TRP A 126 -8.26 14.76 18.55
C TRP A 126 -9.62 15.26 19.05
N LEU A 127 -9.64 16.40 19.74
CA LEU A 127 -10.89 17.05 20.13
C LEU A 127 -11.74 17.42 18.92
N LEU A 128 -11.09 17.90 17.84
CA LEU A 128 -11.78 18.24 16.60
C LEU A 128 -12.34 17.00 15.90
N GLN A 129 -11.65 15.86 15.94
CA GLN A 129 -11.99 14.62 15.24
C GLN A 129 -13.03 13.77 15.98
N ARG A 130 -13.15 13.91 17.32
CA ARG A 130 -14.08 13.14 18.17
C ARG A 130 -15.49 13.04 17.56
N GLY A 131 -15.95 11.81 17.38
CA GLY A 131 -17.29 11.50 16.86
C GLY A 131 -17.54 11.86 15.40
N ARG A 132 -16.49 12.20 14.64
CA ARG A 132 -16.59 12.64 13.25
C ARG A 132 -15.92 11.67 12.30
N THR A 133 -16.14 11.90 11.02
CA THR A 133 -15.56 11.11 9.94
C THR A 133 -14.73 12.03 9.05
N GLY A 134 -13.47 11.67 8.84
CA GLY A 134 -12.59 12.28 7.85
C GLY A 134 -12.16 11.28 6.78
N HIS A 135 -11.37 11.73 5.82
CA HIS A 135 -10.86 10.89 4.74
C HIS A 135 -9.35 10.85 4.79
N LEU A 136 -8.76 9.67 4.66
CA LEU A 136 -7.33 9.54 4.47
C LEU A 136 -7.03 9.19 3.02
N HIS A 137 -6.27 10.06 2.37
CA HIS A 137 -5.81 9.90 1.00
C HIS A 137 -4.37 9.42 1.02
N SER A 138 -4.08 8.37 0.27
CA SER A 138 -2.73 7.85 0.09
C SER A 138 -2.43 7.76 -1.40
N GLY A 139 -1.49 8.58 -1.85
CA GLY A 139 -0.99 8.58 -3.23
C GLY A 139 0.14 7.58 -3.42
N HIS A 140 0.15 6.95 -4.58
CA HIS A 140 1.12 5.94 -4.99
C HIS A 140 1.68 6.30 -6.36
N TRP A 141 2.99 6.24 -6.50
CA TRP A 141 3.66 6.40 -7.79
C TRP A 141 4.68 5.30 -8.01
N LEU A 142 4.49 4.52 -9.06
CA LEU A 142 5.32 3.38 -9.41
C LEU A 142 6.05 3.66 -10.73
N ILE A 143 7.37 3.56 -10.69
CA ILE A 143 8.24 3.75 -11.85
C ILE A 143 8.88 2.41 -12.20
N ASP A 144 8.80 2.00 -13.47
CA ASP A 144 9.57 0.88 -13.99
C ASP A 144 10.94 1.39 -14.46
N HIS A 145 11.98 1.06 -13.68
CA HIS A 145 13.37 1.42 -13.95
C HIS A 145 14.27 0.17 -14.10
N ARG A 146 13.71 -0.94 -14.61
CA ARG A 146 14.45 -2.19 -14.83
C ARG A 146 15.56 -2.02 -15.87
N GLY A 147 16.70 -2.64 -15.62
CA GLY A 147 17.91 -2.49 -16.44
C GLY A 147 18.56 -1.10 -16.36
N GLY A 148 18.19 -0.28 -15.37
CA GLY A 148 18.67 1.10 -15.25
C GLY A 148 18.07 2.05 -16.30
N ILE A 149 16.94 1.68 -16.91
CA ILE A 149 16.27 2.43 -17.98
C ILE A 149 14.83 2.69 -17.55
N LEU A 150 14.35 3.91 -17.77
CA LEU A 150 12.95 4.27 -17.57
C LEU A 150 12.05 3.65 -18.66
N HIS A 151 11.23 2.67 -18.30
CA HIS A 151 10.24 2.06 -19.19
C HIS A 151 8.86 2.72 -19.09
N GLY A 152 8.55 3.31 -17.94
CA GLY A 152 7.29 4.02 -17.73
C GLY A 152 7.04 4.35 -16.26
N ALA A 153 5.98 5.11 -16.01
CA ALA A 153 5.52 5.43 -14.66
C ALA A 153 4.00 5.57 -14.64
N VAL A 154 3.38 5.06 -13.58
CA VAL A 154 1.94 5.18 -13.32
C VAL A 154 1.71 5.50 -11.86
N GLY A 155 0.55 6.06 -11.54
CA GLY A 155 0.18 6.28 -10.16
C GLY A 155 -1.32 6.38 -9.97
N ALA A 156 -1.73 6.23 -8.71
CA ALA A 156 -3.11 6.26 -8.30
C ALA A 156 -3.21 6.67 -6.83
N VAL A 157 -4.39 7.16 -6.42
CA VAL A 157 -4.70 7.50 -5.03
C VAL A 157 -5.73 6.52 -4.49
N ALA A 158 -5.45 5.97 -3.31
CA ALA A 158 -6.43 5.24 -2.52
C ALA A 158 -7.00 6.17 -1.44
N THR A 159 -8.32 6.16 -1.26
CA THR A 159 -9.00 6.95 -0.22
C THR A 159 -9.84 6.02 0.66
N ALA A 160 -9.82 6.26 1.98
CA ALA A 160 -10.69 5.58 2.92
C ALA A 160 -11.27 6.59 3.93
N ALA A 161 -12.55 6.43 4.27
CA ALA A 161 -13.19 7.20 5.32
C ALA A 161 -12.90 6.58 6.68
N VAL A 162 -12.55 7.41 7.67
CA VAL A 162 -12.18 7.00 9.02
C VAL A 162 -13.11 7.69 9.99
N SER A 163 -13.88 6.89 10.76
CA SER A 163 -14.82 7.40 11.75
C SER A 163 -14.26 7.22 13.16
N PHE A 164 -14.20 8.30 13.92
CA PHE A 164 -13.62 8.35 15.26
C PHE A 164 -14.68 8.09 16.33
N ALA A 165 -14.25 7.57 17.47
CA ALA A 165 -15.10 7.40 18.64
C ALA A 165 -15.69 8.74 19.09
N ASP A 166 -17.00 8.76 19.35
CA ASP A 166 -17.72 9.90 19.91
C ASP A 166 -17.63 9.95 21.45
N ASP A 167 -17.27 8.82 22.06
CA ASP A 167 -17.18 8.61 23.50
C ASP A 167 -15.75 8.63 24.07
N ILE A 168 -14.72 8.86 23.25
CA ILE A 168 -13.33 9.02 23.74
C ILE A 168 -13.25 10.24 24.69
N SER A 169 -12.86 10.00 25.94
CA SER A 169 -12.75 11.03 26.96
C SER A 169 -11.53 11.95 26.76
N ASP A 170 -11.52 13.11 27.41
CA ASP A 170 -10.36 14.01 27.41
C ASP A 170 -9.13 13.33 28.05
N ASP A 171 -9.33 12.54 29.11
CA ASP A 171 -8.25 11.78 29.78
C ASP A 171 -7.65 10.71 28.86
N GLU A 172 -8.46 10.03 28.03
CA GLU A 172 -7.97 9.08 27.03
C GLU A 172 -7.20 9.76 25.91
N ILE A 173 -7.68 10.93 25.43
CA ILE A 173 -6.92 11.74 24.46
C ILE A 173 -5.57 12.13 25.05
N ASP A 174 -5.55 12.64 26.28
CA ASP A 174 -4.33 13.09 26.94
C ASP A 174 -3.36 11.93 27.18
N ALA A 175 -3.88 10.76 27.58
CA ALA A 175 -3.09 9.54 27.72
C ALA A 175 -2.51 9.07 26.37
N TYR A 176 -3.28 9.09 25.29
CA TYR A 176 -2.81 8.71 23.96
C TYR A 176 -1.77 9.70 23.42
N VAL A 177 -1.99 11.00 23.56
CA VAL A 177 -1.03 12.03 23.16
C VAL A 177 0.29 11.90 23.93
N ALA A 178 0.24 11.56 25.22
CA ALA A 178 1.43 11.32 26.04
C ALA A 178 2.29 10.13 25.59
N THR A 179 1.78 9.25 24.72
CA THR A 179 2.57 8.16 24.13
C THR A 179 3.51 8.61 23.02
N GLU A 180 3.33 9.84 22.53
CA GLU A 180 4.02 10.42 21.36
C GLU A 180 3.72 9.75 20.00
N GLU A 181 3.04 8.59 19.98
CA GLU A 181 2.56 7.93 18.75
C GLU A 181 1.84 8.90 17.78
N PRO A 182 0.90 9.76 18.23
CA PRO A 182 0.19 10.64 17.31
C PRO A 182 1.04 11.77 16.73
N LEU A 183 2.26 12.01 17.23
CA LEU A 183 3.04 13.20 16.89
C LEU A 183 3.62 13.16 15.47
N LEU A 184 3.88 11.96 14.94
CA LEU A 184 4.61 11.76 13.70
C LEU A 184 3.78 11.13 12.58
N VAL A 185 2.46 11.04 12.76
CA VAL A 185 1.51 10.46 11.80
C VAL A 185 0.50 11.50 11.31
N ALA A 186 0.09 11.40 10.05
CA ALA A 186 -0.91 12.30 9.46
C ALA A 186 -2.25 12.15 10.20
N GLY A 187 -2.96 13.26 10.42
CA GLY A 187 -4.21 13.26 11.19
C GLY A 187 -4.05 13.00 12.69
N ALA A 188 -2.84 12.71 13.19
CA ALA A 188 -2.55 12.39 14.58
C ALA A 188 -3.16 11.05 15.08
N PHE A 189 -3.38 10.07 14.21
CA PHE A 189 -3.91 8.75 14.61
C PHE A 189 -3.26 7.59 13.84
N THR A 190 -3.40 6.39 14.39
CA THR A 190 -3.08 5.12 13.73
C THR A 190 -4.30 4.21 13.78
N ILE A 191 -4.40 3.26 12.86
CA ILE A 191 -5.45 2.22 12.87
C ILE A 191 -4.91 0.83 13.22
N ASP A 192 -3.59 0.71 13.38
CA ASP A 192 -2.83 -0.52 13.53
C ASP A 192 -1.94 -0.51 14.79
N SER A 193 -2.10 0.50 15.66
CA SER A 193 -1.37 0.65 16.93
C SER A 193 -2.28 1.23 18.04
N LEU A 194 -1.76 2.07 18.94
CA LEU A 194 -2.45 2.53 20.15
C LEU A 194 -3.66 3.41 19.85
N GLY A 195 -3.72 4.06 18.68
CA GLY A 195 -4.89 4.81 18.23
C GLY A 195 -6.07 3.95 17.82
N ALA A 196 -5.84 2.68 17.46
CA ALA A 196 -6.85 1.80 16.86
C ALA A 196 -8.13 1.61 17.70
N PRO A 197 -8.10 1.48 19.04
CA PRO A 197 -9.31 1.36 19.86
C PRO A 197 -10.26 2.56 19.75
N PHE A 198 -9.77 3.72 19.35
CA PHE A 198 -10.55 4.96 19.22
C PHE A 198 -11.11 5.18 17.81
N ILE A 199 -10.91 4.22 16.90
CA ILE A 199 -11.43 4.23 15.53
C ILE A 199 -12.63 3.29 15.46
N ARG A 200 -13.81 3.83 15.17
CA ARG A 200 -15.08 3.08 15.13
C ARG A 200 -15.21 2.27 13.87
N SER A 201 -14.82 2.83 12.74
CA SER A 201 -14.90 2.16 11.44
C SER A 201 -13.98 2.79 10.41
N VAL A 202 -13.54 1.96 9.49
CA VAL A 202 -12.89 2.36 8.24
C VAL A 202 -13.76 1.88 7.08
N ASP A 203 -14.13 2.78 6.18
CA ASP A 203 -14.83 2.47 4.93
C ASP A 203 -13.90 2.74 3.74
N GLY A 204 -13.59 1.70 2.96
CA GLY A 204 -12.54 1.71 1.95
C GLY A 204 -11.37 0.77 2.30
N ASP A 205 -10.16 1.09 1.82
CA ASP A 205 -8.96 0.28 2.08
C ASP A 205 -8.26 0.70 3.38
N PRO A 206 -8.21 -0.15 4.42
CA PRO A 206 -7.50 0.18 5.65
C PRO A 206 -6.00 0.38 5.44
N HIS A 207 -5.36 -0.29 4.49
CA HIS A 207 -3.94 -0.05 4.23
C HIS A 207 -3.69 1.35 3.65
N ALA A 208 -4.68 1.95 2.98
CA ALA A 208 -4.59 3.34 2.58
C ALA A 208 -4.47 4.25 3.82
N VAL A 209 -5.21 3.96 4.90
CA VAL A 209 -5.14 4.70 6.18
C VAL A 209 -3.78 4.56 6.86
N VAL A 210 -3.17 3.36 6.80
CA VAL A 210 -1.79 3.13 7.28
C VAL A 210 -0.75 3.91 6.45
N GLY A 211 -1.09 4.25 5.19
CA GLY A 211 -0.28 5.08 4.30
C GLY A 211 0.20 4.38 3.03
N LEU A 212 -0.22 3.13 2.78
CA LEU A 212 0.11 2.37 1.57
C LEU A 212 -0.97 1.31 1.25
N SER A 213 -1.91 1.64 0.35
CA SER A 213 -2.80 0.64 -0.24
C SER A 213 -2.05 -0.44 -1.03
N LEU A 214 -2.07 -1.68 -0.54
CA LEU A 214 -1.53 -2.85 -1.25
C LEU A 214 -2.40 -3.24 -2.45
N ALA A 215 -3.71 -3.02 -2.37
CA ALA A 215 -4.63 -3.30 -3.47
C ALA A 215 -4.38 -2.37 -4.66
N THR A 216 -4.23 -1.06 -4.42
CA THR A 216 -3.85 -0.08 -5.44
C THR A 216 -2.47 -0.39 -6.00
N LEU A 217 -1.48 -0.65 -5.13
CA LEU A 217 -0.13 -0.97 -5.57
C LEU A 217 -0.10 -2.22 -6.47
N ARG A 218 -0.85 -3.27 -6.13
CA ARG A 218 -0.99 -4.46 -6.99
C ARG A 218 -1.53 -4.10 -8.37
N SER A 219 -2.55 -3.24 -8.46
CA SER A 219 -3.08 -2.79 -9.76
C SER A 219 -2.02 -2.05 -10.58
N LEU A 220 -1.22 -1.17 -9.97
CA LEU A 220 -0.13 -0.46 -10.65
C LEU A 220 0.94 -1.44 -11.21
N PHE A 221 1.24 -2.53 -10.51
CA PHE A 221 2.14 -3.56 -11.05
C PHE A 221 1.55 -4.32 -12.23
N LEU A 222 0.23 -4.54 -12.24
CA LEU A 222 -0.45 -5.19 -13.36
C LEU A 222 -0.42 -4.34 -14.63
N ASP A 223 -0.38 -3.01 -14.52
CA ASP A 223 -0.20 -2.10 -15.67
C ASP A 223 1.17 -2.29 -16.37
N PHE A 224 2.13 -2.92 -15.69
CA PHE A 224 3.43 -3.32 -16.24
C PHE A 224 3.57 -4.83 -16.48
N ASP A 225 2.45 -5.56 -16.50
CA ASP A 225 2.40 -7.02 -16.64
C ASP A 225 3.20 -7.79 -15.56
N VAL A 226 3.33 -7.21 -14.36
CA VAL A 226 4.02 -7.84 -13.23
C VAL A 226 3.02 -8.45 -12.27
N ALA A 227 3.08 -9.78 -12.10
CA ALA A 227 2.23 -10.49 -11.17
C ALA A 227 2.72 -10.27 -9.72
N TRP A 228 1.83 -9.84 -8.83
CA TRP A 228 2.14 -9.56 -7.42
C TRP A 228 3.04 -10.60 -6.70
N PRO A 229 2.82 -11.93 -6.85
CA PRO A 229 3.66 -12.92 -6.18
C PRO A 229 5.14 -12.90 -6.58
N THR A 230 5.52 -12.27 -7.70
CA THR A 230 6.93 -12.15 -8.10
C THR A 230 7.72 -11.15 -7.24
N LEU A 231 7.02 -10.36 -6.42
CA LEU A 231 7.62 -9.44 -5.44
C LEU A 231 7.94 -10.14 -4.12
N TRP A 232 7.40 -11.33 -3.86
CA TRP A 232 7.62 -12.04 -2.61
C TRP A 232 9.06 -12.53 -2.52
N ASN A 233 9.82 -11.92 -1.61
CA ASN A 233 11.24 -12.17 -1.42
C ASN A 233 11.61 -12.37 0.06
N LEU A 234 10.65 -12.25 0.97
CA LEU A 234 10.79 -12.64 2.36
C LEU A 234 10.54 -14.14 2.51
N SER A 235 11.46 -14.80 3.22
CA SER A 235 11.32 -16.21 3.57
C SER A 235 10.58 -16.37 4.90
N GLY A 236 9.77 -17.42 5.04
CA GLY A 236 9.19 -17.82 6.33
C GLY A 236 7.95 -17.04 6.78
N LEU A 237 7.17 -16.51 5.83
CA LEU A 237 5.81 -16.03 6.07
C LEU A 237 4.84 -17.18 6.37
#